data_AF-A0AAE4GDU5-F1
#
_entry.id   AF-A0AAE4GDU5-F1
#
_cell.length_a   1.000
_cell.length_b   1.000
_cell.length_c   1.000
_cell.angle_alpha   90.00
_cell.angle_beta   90.00
_cell.angle_gamma   90.00
#
_symmetry.space_group_name_H-M   'P 1'
#
loop_
_entity.id
_entity.type
_entity.pdbx_description
1 polymer ?
#
loop_
_entity_poly.entity_id
_entity_poly.type
_entity_poly.pdbx_seq_one_letter_code
_entity_poly.pdbx_strand_id
1 'polypeptide(L)'
;MTELIGMLRIVPSWCYWLLALVVLCLGCEIHGASRVQAKWDAEKRSAATVAQAVTAGQEVVLRQVVTNYVDRVKTITVQGEIRIKEVPIYVTAQDDAACSINTGFVRMWNAANTGAPISPDPGGADEAPSGVSLSDTAAQHDREATYTHNLEEQLIALQDAVSGIQAVAAAAAASKKGMAPP
;
A
#
# COMPACT_ATOMS: atom_id res chain seq x y z
N MET A 1 -10.54 -67.18 35.53
CA MET A 1 -10.56 -67.12 34.04
C MET A 1 -11.66 -67.99 33.41
N THR A 2 -12.57 -68.56 34.20
CA THR A 2 -13.63 -69.48 33.74
C THR A 2 -15.04 -68.88 33.82
N GLU A 3 -15.26 -67.87 34.67
CA GLU A 3 -16.57 -67.18 34.81
C GLU A 3 -16.88 -66.18 33.68
N LEU A 4 -15.86 -65.65 32.99
CA LEU A 4 -16.03 -64.74 31.84
C LEU A 4 -16.49 -65.46 30.56
N ILE A 5 -16.38 -66.79 30.53
CA ILE A 5 -16.69 -67.62 29.36
C ILE A 5 -18.18 -68.04 29.36
N GLY A 6 -18.83 -68.10 30.52
CA GLY A 6 -20.23 -68.52 30.66
C GLY A 6 -21.27 -67.48 30.20
N MET A 7 -21.01 -66.19 30.38
CA MET A 7 -21.90 -65.11 29.92
C MET A 7 -21.97 -64.98 28.39
N LEU A 8 -20.95 -65.46 27.68
CA LEU A 8 -20.87 -65.39 26.22
C LEU A 8 -21.84 -66.37 25.50
N ARG A 9 -22.42 -67.35 26.21
CA ARG A 9 -23.37 -68.35 25.66
C ARG A 9 -24.86 -67.99 25.85
N ILE A 10 -25.17 -66.88 26.54
CA ILE A 10 -26.55 -66.41 26.79
C ILE A 10 -26.97 -65.32 25.80
N VAL A 11 -26.00 -64.62 25.19
CA VAL A 11 -26.27 -63.56 24.23
C VAL A 11 -26.71 -64.18 22.91
N PRO A 12 -27.94 -63.89 22.43
CA PRO A 12 -28.41 -64.41 21.14
C PRO A 12 -27.50 -63.99 19.99
N SER A 13 -27.31 -64.89 19.01
CA SER A 13 -26.44 -64.64 17.85
C SER A 13 -26.80 -63.37 17.06
N TRP A 14 -28.08 -62.95 17.07
CA TRP A 14 -28.52 -61.70 16.43
C TRP A 14 -27.93 -60.43 17.07
N CYS A 15 -27.59 -60.45 18.36
CA CYS A 15 -26.95 -59.31 19.02
C CYS A 15 -25.54 -59.05 18.45
N TYR A 16 -24.78 -60.10 18.14
CA TYR A 16 -23.46 -59.97 17.52
C TYR A 16 -23.54 -59.40 16.10
N TRP A 17 -24.57 -59.77 15.33
CA TRP A 17 -24.84 -59.19 14.01
C TRP A 17 -25.21 -57.71 14.08
N LEU A 18 -26.05 -57.32 15.05
CA LEU A 18 -26.37 -55.90 15.26
C LEU A 18 -25.14 -55.11 15.69
N LEU A 19 -24.31 -55.65 16.57
CA LEU A 19 -23.06 -55.01 17.00
C LEU A 19 -22.10 -54.83 15.82
N ALA A 20 -21.96 -55.85 14.96
CA ALA A 20 -21.16 -55.77 13.75
C ALA A 20 -21.69 -54.71 12.76
N LEU A 21 -23.01 -54.59 12.62
CA LEU A 21 -23.65 -53.58 11.77
C LEU A 21 -23.41 -52.17 12.32
N VAL A 22 -23.54 -51.97 13.63
CA VAL A 22 -23.23 -50.69 14.28
C VAL A 22 -21.77 -50.30 14.08
N VAL A 23 -20.84 -51.24 14.27
CA VAL A 23 -19.41 -51.02 14.02
C VAL A 23 -19.14 -50.66 12.55
N LEU A 24 -19.82 -51.32 11.61
CA LEU A 24 -19.73 -51.01 10.18
C LEU A 24 -20.23 -49.60 9.86
N CYS A 25 -21.39 -49.21 10.39
CA CYS A 25 -21.96 -47.87 10.21
C CYS A 25 -21.02 -46.78 10.77
N LEU A 26 -20.53 -46.94 12.00
CA LEU A 26 -19.57 -46.01 12.61
C LEU A 26 -18.25 -45.96 11.81
N GLY A 27 -17.76 -47.10 11.33
CA GLY A 27 -16.59 -47.17 10.47
C GLY A 27 -16.77 -46.40 9.16
N CYS A 28 -17.94 -46.50 8.52
CA CYS A 28 -18.27 -45.74 7.33
C CYS A 28 -18.34 -44.22 7.58
N GLU A 29 -18.95 -43.78 8.70
CA GLU A 29 -19.02 -42.37 9.07
C GLU A 29 -17.64 -41.77 9.37
N ILE A 30 -16.81 -42.47 10.16
CA ILE A 30 -15.44 -42.03 10.49
C ILE A 30 -14.57 -41.98 9.22
N HIS A 31 -14.72 -42.95 8.33
CA HIS A 31 -14.00 -42.97 7.06
C HIS A 31 -14.48 -41.86 6.12
N GLY A 32 -15.78 -41.56 6.09
CA GLY A 32 -16.33 -40.44 5.34
C GLY A 32 -15.86 -39.08 5.88
N ALA A 33 -15.96 -38.88 7.19
CA ALA A 33 -15.54 -37.65 7.88
C ALA A 33 -14.04 -37.40 7.71
N SER A 34 -13.20 -38.42 7.84
CA SER A 34 -11.74 -38.29 7.64
C SER A 34 -11.37 -37.89 6.21
N ARG A 35 -12.09 -38.39 5.19
CA ARG A 35 -11.88 -37.97 3.79
C ARG A 35 -12.27 -36.53 3.54
N VAL A 36 -13.38 -36.06 4.11
CA VAL A 36 -13.82 -34.65 4.01
C VAL A 36 -12.83 -33.75 4.74
N GLN A 37 -12.42 -34.13 5.95
CA GLN A 37 -11.43 -33.40 6.73
C GLN A 37 -10.08 -33.31 6.00
N ALA A 38 -9.61 -34.41 5.40
CA ALA A 38 -8.36 -34.42 4.64
C ALA A 38 -8.40 -33.49 3.41
N LYS A 39 -9.53 -33.44 2.69
CA LYS A 39 -9.73 -32.50 1.58
C LYS A 39 -9.75 -31.05 2.05
N TRP A 40 -10.51 -30.77 3.11
CA TRP A 40 -10.59 -29.44 3.71
C TRP A 40 -9.24 -28.93 4.21
N ASP A 41 -8.49 -29.78 4.91
CA ASP A 41 -7.16 -29.43 5.42
C ASP A 41 -6.16 -29.22 4.27
N ALA A 42 -6.28 -29.98 3.18
CA ALA A 42 -5.47 -29.78 1.97
C ALA A 42 -5.78 -28.45 1.28
N GLU A 43 -7.05 -28.09 1.14
CA GLU A 43 -7.48 -26.80 0.60
C GLU A 43 -7.00 -25.64 1.48
N LYS A 44 -7.16 -25.73 2.81
CA LYS A 44 -6.65 -24.74 3.76
C LYS A 44 -5.14 -24.59 3.68
N ARG A 45 -4.38 -25.69 3.61
CA ARG A 45 -2.93 -25.65 3.44
C ARG A 45 -2.54 -24.95 2.14
N SER A 46 -3.21 -25.27 1.03
CA SER A 46 -2.96 -24.61 -0.25
C SER A 46 -3.25 -23.11 -0.20
N ALA A 47 -4.36 -22.71 0.45
CA ALA A 47 -4.72 -21.30 0.62
C ALA A 47 -3.72 -20.56 1.52
N ALA A 48 -3.25 -21.20 2.60
CA ALA A 48 -2.22 -20.64 3.49
C ALA A 48 -0.88 -20.44 2.77
N THR A 49 -0.44 -21.41 1.95
CA THR A 49 0.78 -21.27 1.14
C THR A 49 0.68 -20.13 0.13
N VAL A 50 -0.46 -20.00 -0.56
CA VAL A 50 -0.71 -18.88 -1.49
C VAL A 50 -0.71 -17.56 -0.75
N ALA A 51 -1.38 -17.46 0.41
CA ALA A 51 -1.38 -16.25 1.22
C ALA A 51 0.04 -15.86 1.68
N GLN A 52 0.84 -16.82 2.14
CA GLN A 52 2.24 -16.57 2.52
C GLN A 52 3.09 -16.10 1.34
N ALA A 53 2.92 -16.70 0.16
CA ALA A 53 3.63 -16.30 -1.05
C ALA A 53 3.26 -14.87 -1.48
N VAL A 54 1.98 -14.49 -1.37
CA VAL A 54 1.52 -13.13 -1.64
C VAL A 54 2.14 -12.15 -0.65
N THR A 55 2.06 -12.41 0.66
CA THR A 55 2.65 -11.53 1.68
C THR A 55 4.14 -11.35 1.49
N ALA A 56 4.89 -12.43 1.23
CA ALA A 56 6.32 -12.36 0.97
C ALA A 56 6.65 -11.53 -0.29
N GLY A 57 5.87 -11.71 -1.36
CA GLY A 57 6.02 -10.91 -2.58
C GLY A 57 5.69 -9.43 -2.35
N GLN A 58 4.66 -9.12 -1.57
CA GLN A 58 4.31 -7.75 -1.19
C GLN A 58 5.43 -7.05 -0.42
N GLU A 59 6.04 -7.74 0.54
CA GLU A 59 7.17 -7.18 1.30
C GLU A 59 8.37 -6.85 0.41
N VAL A 60 8.67 -7.69 -0.58
CA VAL A 60 9.75 -7.44 -1.56
C VAL A 60 9.43 -6.21 -2.40
N VAL A 61 8.23 -6.12 -2.95
CA VAL A 61 7.76 -4.97 -3.74
C VAL A 61 7.86 -3.68 -2.92
N LEU A 62 7.28 -3.68 -1.72
CA LEU A 62 7.28 -2.51 -0.85
C LEU A 62 8.69 -2.08 -0.45
N ARG A 63 9.57 -3.03 -0.10
CA ARG A 63 10.96 -2.72 0.23
C ARG A 63 11.66 -2.03 -0.94
N GLN A 64 11.54 -2.58 -2.14
CA GLN A 64 12.16 -2.03 -3.34
C GLN A 64 11.64 -0.62 -3.65
N VAL A 65 10.31 -0.43 -3.63
CA VAL A 65 9.67 0.87 -3.88
C VAL A 65 10.13 1.90 -2.85
N VAL A 66 10.11 1.57 -1.55
CA VAL A 66 10.52 2.49 -0.48
C VAL A 66 11.99 2.86 -0.61
N THR A 67 12.89 1.90 -0.89
CA THR A 67 14.31 2.20 -1.12
C THR A 67 14.50 3.21 -2.25
N ASN A 68 13.89 2.96 -3.42
CA ASN A 68 14.02 3.84 -4.58
C ASN A 68 13.40 5.22 -4.33
N TYR A 69 12.22 5.25 -3.70
CA TYR A 69 11.49 6.47 -3.39
C TYR A 69 12.28 7.40 -2.46
N VAL A 70 12.84 6.86 -1.36
CA VAL A 70 13.61 7.65 -0.40
C VAL A 70 14.84 8.27 -1.05
N ASP A 71 15.54 7.51 -1.90
CA ASP A 71 16.70 8.02 -2.61
C ASP A 71 16.35 9.19 -3.54
N ARG A 72 15.23 9.10 -4.30
CA ARG A 72 14.75 10.17 -5.20
C ARG A 72 14.37 11.43 -4.44
N VAL A 73 13.58 11.31 -3.38
CA VAL A 73 13.17 12.45 -2.53
C VAL A 73 14.38 13.13 -1.90
N LYS A 74 15.37 12.37 -1.46
CA LYS A 74 16.62 12.92 -0.94
C LYS A 74 17.33 13.76 -2.01
N THR A 75 17.45 13.26 -3.22
CA THR A 75 18.07 14.00 -4.33
C THR A 75 17.29 15.29 -4.64
N ILE A 76 15.96 15.23 -4.78
CA ILE A 76 15.12 16.40 -5.04
C ILE A 76 15.29 17.46 -3.96
N THR A 77 15.29 17.05 -2.70
CA THR A 77 15.44 17.96 -1.55
C THR A 77 16.80 18.63 -1.54
N VAL A 78 17.89 17.86 -1.72
CA VAL A 78 19.25 18.41 -1.79
C VAL A 78 19.41 19.39 -2.96
N GLN A 79 18.88 19.06 -4.14
CA GLN A 79 18.93 19.95 -5.29
C GLN A 79 18.11 21.22 -5.07
N GLY A 80 16.95 21.14 -4.42
CA GLY A 80 16.17 22.31 -4.02
C GLY A 80 16.93 23.24 -3.09
N GLU A 81 17.58 22.70 -2.05
CA GLU A 81 18.39 23.49 -1.12
C GLU A 81 19.58 24.17 -1.81
N ILE A 82 20.20 23.48 -2.79
CA ILE A 82 21.27 24.07 -3.59
C ILE A 82 20.75 25.25 -4.40
N ARG A 83 19.66 25.08 -5.16
CA ARG A 83 19.09 26.16 -5.97
C ARG A 83 18.72 27.39 -5.14
N ILE A 84 18.11 27.18 -3.97
CA ILE A 84 17.78 28.28 -3.04
C ILE A 84 19.05 29.05 -2.61
N LYS A 85 20.15 28.35 -2.33
CA LYS A 85 21.44 29.00 -1.97
C LYS A 85 22.07 29.75 -3.14
N GLU A 86 21.78 29.36 -4.37
CA GLU A 86 22.27 30.02 -5.57
C GLU A 86 21.43 31.23 -5.98
N VAL A 87 20.22 31.41 -5.42
CA VAL A 87 19.35 32.56 -5.74
C VAL A 87 20.09 33.90 -5.68
N PRO A 88 20.87 34.26 -4.65
CA PRO A 88 21.56 35.56 -4.59
C PRO A 88 22.66 35.74 -5.64
N ILE A 89 23.10 34.65 -6.28
CA ILE A 89 24.10 34.68 -7.36
C ILE A 89 23.43 35.06 -8.68
N TYR A 90 22.21 34.58 -8.92
CA TYR A 90 21.46 34.82 -10.15
C TYR A 90 20.48 36.00 -10.07
N VAL A 91 19.96 36.30 -8.87
CA VAL A 91 19.11 37.44 -8.57
C VAL A 91 19.87 38.30 -7.56
N THR A 92 20.57 39.31 -8.08
CA THR A 92 21.46 40.13 -7.28
C THR A 92 20.68 41.17 -6.46
N ALA A 93 21.35 41.77 -5.47
CA ALA A 93 20.77 42.88 -4.71
C ALA A 93 20.44 44.10 -5.60
N GLN A 94 21.15 44.27 -6.72
CA GLN A 94 20.86 45.30 -7.71
C GLN A 94 19.56 44.99 -8.47
N ASP A 95 19.32 43.72 -8.80
CA ASP A 95 18.08 43.28 -9.45
C ASP A 95 16.88 43.46 -8.50
N ASP A 96 17.04 43.10 -7.22
CA ASP A 96 16.04 43.36 -6.17
C ASP A 96 15.71 44.85 -6.04
N ALA A 97 16.71 45.73 -6.10
CA ALA A 97 16.49 47.17 -6.03
C ALA A 97 15.84 47.74 -7.30
N ALA A 98 16.09 47.11 -8.46
CA ALA A 98 15.55 47.54 -9.75
C ALA A 98 14.12 47.01 -10.03
N CYS A 99 13.70 45.95 -9.33
CA CYS A 99 12.42 45.29 -9.54
C CYS A 99 11.52 45.39 -8.29
N SER A 100 10.48 46.21 -8.35
CA SER A 100 9.49 46.31 -7.28
C SER A 100 8.29 45.40 -7.52
N ILE A 101 8.05 44.46 -6.59
CA ILE A 101 6.84 43.63 -6.59
C ILE A 101 5.71 44.39 -5.88
N ASN A 102 4.58 44.56 -6.57
CA ASN A 102 3.45 45.34 -6.07
C ASN A 102 2.54 44.52 -5.13
N THR A 103 1.73 45.22 -4.35
CA THR A 103 0.78 44.60 -3.40
C THR A 103 -0.27 43.75 -4.11
N GLY A 104 -0.68 44.14 -5.32
CA GLY A 104 -1.63 43.39 -6.13
C GLY A 104 -1.14 41.98 -6.47
N PHE A 105 0.14 41.84 -6.83
CA PHE A 105 0.78 40.54 -7.08
C PHE A 105 0.72 39.65 -5.83
N VAL A 106 1.11 40.18 -4.67
CA VAL A 106 1.12 39.44 -3.40
C VAL A 106 -0.29 39.00 -3.01
N ARG A 107 -1.29 39.89 -3.16
CA ARG A 107 -2.69 39.54 -2.92
C ARG A 107 -3.14 38.38 -3.82
N MET A 108 -2.81 38.45 -5.11
CA MET A 108 -3.17 37.40 -6.06
C MET A 108 -2.49 36.07 -5.73
N TRP A 109 -1.18 36.11 -5.44
CA TRP A 109 -0.39 34.93 -5.06
C TRP A 109 -0.96 34.25 -3.80
N ASN A 110 -1.25 35.04 -2.75
CA ASN A 110 -1.79 34.50 -1.51
C ASN A 110 -3.19 33.92 -1.67
N ALA A 111 -4.03 34.53 -2.51
CA ALA A 111 -5.35 34.00 -2.81
C ALA A 111 -5.25 32.66 -3.55
N ALA A 112 -4.34 32.54 -4.51
CA ALA A 112 -4.06 31.27 -5.18
C ALA A 112 -3.60 30.18 -4.19
N ASN A 113 -2.67 30.51 -3.29
CA ASN A 113 -2.15 29.58 -2.29
C ASN A 113 -3.17 29.13 -1.24
N THR A 114 -4.18 29.96 -0.96
CA THR A 114 -5.24 29.65 0.01
C THR A 114 -6.51 29.12 -0.63
N GLY A 115 -6.61 29.13 -1.96
CA GLY A 115 -7.85 28.85 -2.69
C GLY A 115 -8.95 29.89 -2.43
N ALA A 116 -8.58 31.07 -1.94
CA ALA A 116 -9.53 32.14 -1.62
C ALA A 116 -9.96 32.89 -2.90
N PRO A 117 -11.21 33.40 -2.95
CA PRO A 117 -11.63 34.28 -4.03
C PRO A 117 -10.87 35.62 -3.98
N ILE A 118 -10.55 36.16 -5.14
CA ILE A 118 -10.00 37.51 -5.29
C ILE A 118 -11.15 38.50 -5.48
N SER A 119 -11.09 39.63 -4.77
CA SER A 119 -11.98 40.78 -5.03
C SER A 119 -11.79 41.25 -6.48
N PRO A 120 -12.86 41.44 -7.27
CA PRO A 120 -12.77 41.76 -8.69
C PRO A 120 -12.20 43.15 -9.00
N ASP A 121 -12.08 44.02 -7.99
CA ASP A 121 -11.69 45.41 -8.14
C ASP A 121 -10.23 45.63 -7.73
N PRO A 122 -9.25 45.57 -8.66
CA PRO A 122 -7.92 46.09 -8.40
C PRO A 122 -8.01 47.59 -8.14
N GLY A 123 -7.30 48.08 -7.13
CA GLY A 123 -7.34 49.48 -6.72
C GLY A 123 -5.95 50.06 -6.49
N GLY A 124 -5.84 51.37 -6.28
CA GLY A 124 -4.54 52.06 -6.13
C GLY A 124 -3.66 51.53 -4.98
N ALA A 125 -4.24 50.85 -3.98
CA ALA A 125 -3.46 50.15 -2.94
C ALA A 125 -2.63 48.98 -3.51
N ASP A 126 -3.04 48.40 -4.64
CA ASP A 126 -2.34 47.29 -5.29
C ASP A 126 -1.09 47.72 -6.04
N GLU A 127 -0.99 48.99 -6.42
CA GLU A 127 0.16 49.55 -7.13
C GLU A 127 1.34 49.83 -6.18
N ALA A 128 1.08 49.91 -4.88
CA ALA A 128 2.11 50.18 -3.89
C ALA A 128 3.13 49.03 -3.79
N PRO A 129 4.43 49.32 -3.58
CA PRO A 129 5.44 48.31 -3.30
C PRO A 129 5.04 47.43 -2.11
N SER A 130 5.11 46.11 -2.29
CA SER A 130 4.74 45.15 -1.24
C SER A 130 5.83 44.93 -0.19
N GLY A 131 7.07 45.28 -0.50
CA GLY A 131 8.24 44.94 0.30
C GLY A 131 8.77 43.52 0.09
N VAL A 132 8.11 42.69 -0.73
CA VAL A 132 8.64 41.40 -1.18
C VAL A 132 9.68 41.63 -2.26
N SER A 133 10.85 41.00 -2.14
CA SER A 133 11.92 41.12 -3.13
C SER A 133 11.77 40.11 -4.29
N LEU A 134 12.47 40.37 -5.38
CA LEU A 134 12.53 39.45 -6.52
C LEU A 134 13.23 38.14 -6.11
N SER A 135 14.29 38.24 -5.32
CA SER A 135 15.02 37.10 -4.76
C SER A 135 14.16 36.25 -3.82
N ASP A 136 13.31 36.85 -2.98
CA ASP A 136 12.38 36.13 -2.12
C ASP A 136 11.36 35.33 -2.93
N THR A 137 10.88 35.93 -4.03
CA THR A 137 9.93 35.27 -4.95
C THR A 137 10.59 34.12 -5.69
N ALA A 138 11.83 34.29 -6.16
CA ALA A 138 12.60 33.22 -6.79
C ALA A 138 12.85 32.05 -5.80
N ALA A 139 13.27 32.35 -4.58
CA ALA A 139 13.47 31.34 -3.55
C ALA A 139 12.16 30.64 -3.15
N GLN A 140 11.03 31.36 -3.15
CA GLN A 140 9.72 30.79 -2.89
C GLN A 140 9.28 29.83 -4.02
N HIS A 141 9.49 30.22 -5.28
CA HIS A 141 9.22 29.35 -6.43
C HIS A 141 10.02 28.05 -6.34
N ASP A 142 11.31 28.11 -5.99
CA ASP A 142 12.14 26.92 -5.80
C ASP A 142 11.62 26.00 -4.69
N ARG A 143 11.17 26.57 -3.56
CA ARG A 143 10.54 25.79 -2.48
C ARG A 143 9.27 25.07 -2.95
N GLU A 144 8.42 25.77 -3.69
CA GLU A 144 7.16 25.23 -4.22
C GLU A 144 7.42 24.15 -5.29
N ALA A 145 8.39 24.36 -6.18
CA ALA A 145 8.79 23.37 -7.17
C ALA A 145 9.37 22.10 -6.51
N THR A 146 10.26 22.25 -5.53
CA THR A 146 10.80 21.12 -4.77
C THR A 146 9.72 20.36 -4.01
N TYR A 147 8.76 21.05 -3.39
CA TYR A 147 7.61 20.41 -2.75
C TYR A 147 6.78 19.61 -3.76
N THR A 148 6.49 20.19 -4.92
CA THR A 148 5.71 19.55 -6.00
C THR A 148 6.39 18.28 -6.50
N HIS A 149 7.70 18.33 -6.80
CA HIS A 149 8.44 17.15 -7.24
C HIS A 149 8.49 16.05 -6.17
N ASN A 150 8.58 16.41 -4.89
CA ASN A 150 8.48 15.43 -3.81
C ASN A 150 7.09 14.77 -3.73
N LEU A 151 6.02 15.52 -4.02
CA LEU A 151 4.66 14.99 -4.06
C LEU A 151 4.44 14.08 -5.28
N GLU A 152 5.01 14.44 -6.43
CA GLU A 152 5.00 13.62 -7.65
C GLU A 152 5.69 12.28 -7.39
N GLU A 153 6.88 12.27 -6.79
CA GLU A 153 7.59 11.04 -6.44
C GLU A 153 6.84 10.18 -5.42
N GLN A 154 6.15 10.81 -4.45
CA GLN A 154 5.26 10.08 -3.53
C GLN A 154 4.13 9.38 -4.27
N LEU A 155 3.50 10.06 -5.23
CA LEU A 155 2.41 9.50 -6.01
C LEU A 155 2.89 8.36 -6.92
N ILE A 156 4.02 8.54 -7.59
CA ILE A 156 4.66 7.51 -8.43
C ILE A 156 4.97 6.27 -7.58
N ALA A 157 5.62 6.46 -6.43
CA ALA A 157 5.95 5.36 -5.52
C ALA A 157 4.68 4.61 -5.04
N LEU A 158 3.60 5.33 -4.72
CA LEU A 158 2.34 4.71 -4.35
C LEU A 158 1.74 3.89 -5.51
N GLN A 159 1.76 4.43 -6.72
CA GLN A 159 1.27 3.74 -7.92
C GLN A 159 2.08 2.48 -8.22
N ASP A 160 3.40 2.55 -8.09
CA ASP A 160 4.31 1.41 -8.25
C ASP A 160 4.05 0.33 -7.20
N ALA A 161 3.87 0.72 -5.93
CA ALA A 161 3.54 -0.20 -4.86
C ALA A 161 2.20 -0.91 -5.12
N VAL A 162 1.15 -0.18 -5.47
CA VAL A 162 -0.18 -0.74 -5.76
C VAL A 162 -0.10 -1.69 -6.94
N SER A 163 0.52 -1.28 -8.04
CA SER A 163 0.64 -2.08 -9.26
C SER A 163 1.45 -3.35 -9.01
N GLY A 164 2.58 -3.24 -8.29
CA GLY A 164 3.41 -4.38 -7.94
C GLY A 164 2.71 -5.38 -7.01
N ILE A 165 1.98 -4.89 -6.00
CA ILE A 165 1.18 -5.75 -5.11
C ILE A 165 0.07 -6.48 -5.88
N GLN A 166 -0.61 -5.80 -6.80
CA GLN A 166 -1.63 -6.41 -7.65
C GLN A 166 -1.03 -7.49 -8.57
N ALA A 167 0.16 -7.25 -9.13
CA ALA A 167 0.87 -8.24 -9.95
C ALA A 167 1.24 -9.49 -9.14
N VAL A 168 1.74 -9.31 -7.90
CA VAL A 168 2.03 -10.43 -6.98
C VAL A 168 0.77 -11.24 -6.69
N ALA A 169 -0.35 -10.58 -6.37
CA ALA A 169 -1.61 -11.24 -6.11
C ALA A 169 -2.14 -12.01 -7.34
N ALA A 170 -2.05 -11.40 -8.53
CA ALA A 170 -2.46 -12.03 -9.79
C ALA A 170 -1.60 -13.26 -10.13
N ALA A 171 -0.28 -13.18 -9.95
CA ALA A 171 0.63 -14.30 -10.16
C ALA A 171 0.33 -15.48 -9.21
N ALA A 172 0.05 -15.18 -7.94
CA ALA A 172 -0.32 -16.19 -6.95
C ALA A 172 -1.67 -16.86 -7.27
N ALA A 173 -2.66 -16.09 -7.73
CA ALA A 173 -3.95 -16.61 -8.17
C ALA A 173 -3.82 -17.52 -9.42
N ALA A 174 -2.97 -17.14 -10.38
CA ALA A 174 -2.70 -17.95 -11.57
C ALA A 174 -2.04 -19.29 -11.21
N SER A 175 -1.06 -19.28 -10.29
CA SER A 175 -0.41 -20.50 -9.78
C SER A 175 -1.40 -21.46 -9.12
N LYS A 176 -2.36 -20.93 -8.33
CA LYS A 176 -3.43 -21.74 -7.72
C LYS A 176 -4.31 -22.42 -8.77
N LYS A 177 -4.65 -21.75 -9.87
CA LYS A 177 -5.50 -22.30 -10.95
C LYS A 177 -4.85 -23.47 -11.70
N GLY A 178 -3.52 -23.46 -11.84
CA GLY A 178 -2.77 -24.56 -12.44
C GLY A 178 -2.60 -25.80 -11.53
N MET A 179 -2.87 -25.67 -10.23
CA MET A 179 -2.76 -26.74 -9.22
C MET A 179 -4.10 -27.45 -8.92
N ALA A 180 -5.21 -27.02 -9.54
CA ALA A 180 -6.50 -27.66 -9.33
C ALA A 180 -6.53 -29.04 -10.02
N PRO A 181 -6.86 -30.14 -9.32
CA PRO A 181 -7.02 -31.45 -9.95
C PRO A 181 -8.19 -31.44 -10.95
N PRO A 182 -8.15 -32.28 -12.01
CA PRO A 182 -9.24 -32.43 -12.97
C PRO A 182 -10.53 -32.97 -12.34
#